data_AF-A0A9R0S618-F1
#
_entry.id   AF-A0A9R0S618-F1
#
_cell.length_a   1.000
_cell.length_b   1.000
_cell.length_c   1.000
_cell.angle_alpha   90.00
_cell.angle_beta   90.00
_cell.angle_gamma   90.00
#
_symmetry.space_group_name_H-M   'P 1'
#
loop_
_entity.id
_entity.type
_entity.pdbx_description
1 polymer ?
#
loop_
_entity_poly.entity_id
_entity_poly.type
_entity_poly.pdbx_seq_one_letter_code
_entity_poly.pdbx_strand_id
1 'polypeptide(L)'
;MDEHTFLTNRERAVDYLNSLDKVYVNDQFLNWDPENRIKVRIISARAYHSLFMHNMCIRPTEEELESFGTPDFTIYNAGKFPCNRYTHYMTSSTSVDINLGRREMVILGTQYAGEMKKGLFGVMHYLMPKRRILSLHSGCNMGRDGDVALFFGLSGTGKTTLSTDHNRLLIGDDEHCWSDNGVSNIEGGCYAKCIDLSREKEPDIWNAIKFGTVLENVVFDEHTREVDYTDKSVTENTRAAYPIEYIPNAKIPCVGPHPKNVILLACDAFGVLPPVSKLNLAQTMYHFISGYTALVITLC
;
A
#
# COMPACT_ATOMS: atom_id res chain seq x y z
N MET A 1 -18.65 10.01 11.36
CA MET A 1 -19.64 8.93 11.40
C MET A 1 -19.81 8.48 12.84
N ASP A 2 -21.03 8.23 13.30
CA ASP A 2 -21.31 7.72 14.65
C ASP A 2 -21.18 6.19 14.74
N GLU A 3 -21.16 5.66 15.96
CA GLU A 3 -21.00 4.22 16.20
C GLU A 3 -22.18 3.39 15.66
N HIS A 4 -23.41 3.88 15.78
CA HIS A 4 -24.59 3.16 15.32
C HIS A 4 -24.56 2.95 13.79
N THR A 5 -24.16 3.98 13.06
CA THR A 5 -23.96 3.95 11.61
C THR A 5 -22.88 2.94 11.23
N PHE A 6 -21.73 2.97 11.91
CA PHE A 6 -20.66 2.00 11.69
C PHE A 6 -21.15 0.57 11.92
N LEU A 7 -21.86 0.32 13.03
CA LEU A 7 -22.38 -1.00 13.37
C LEU A 7 -23.40 -1.48 12.33
N THR A 8 -24.24 -0.60 11.80
CA THR A 8 -25.17 -0.93 10.71
C THR A 8 -24.44 -1.44 9.47
N ASN A 9 -23.38 -0.75 9.03
CA ASN A 9 -22.56 -1.20 7.89
C ASN A 9 -21.76 -2.46 8.21
N ARG A 10 -21.25 -2.59 9.43
CA ARG A 10 -20.54 -3.78 9.91
C ARG A 10 -21.43 -5.01 9.91
N GLU A 11 -22.64 -4.93 10.47
CA GLU A 11 -23.62 -6.02 10.44
C GLU A 11 -23.94 -6.41 9.01
N ARG A 12 -24.22 -5.43 8.15
CA ARG A 12 -24.46 -5.64 6.73
C ARG A 12 -23.32 -6.39 6.02
N ALA A 13 -22.07 -6.03 6.31
CA ALA A 13 -20.89 -6.69 5.77
C ALA A 13 -20.75 -8.13 6.29
N VAL A 14 -20.94 -8.35 7.60
CA VAL A 14 -20.85 -9.66 8.24
C VAL A 14 -21.97 -10.59 7.76
N ASP A 15 -23.21 -10.12 7.64
CA ASP A 15 -24.33 -10.88 7.12
C ASP A 15 -24.07 -11.33 5.68
N TYR A 16 -23.57 -10.41 4.85
CA TYR A 16 -23.18 -10.75 3.49
C TYR A 16 -22.10 -11.83 3.47
N LEU A 17 -21.02 -11.67 4.25
CA LEU A 17 -19.93 -12.64 4.32
C LEU A 17 -20.42 -14.02 4.81
N ASN A 18 -21.28 -14.05 5.82
CA ASN A 18 -21.88 -15.28 6.36
C ASN A 18 -22.85 -15.96 5.38
N SER A 19 -23.40 -15.21 4.41
CA SER A 19 -24.27 -15.76 3.36
C SER A 19 -23.51 -16.47 2.24
N LEU A 20 -22.18 -16.35 2.19
CA LEU A 20 -21.35 -16.96 1.16
C LEU A 20 -20.98 -18.40 1.54
N ASP A 21 -20.92 -19.29 0.53
CA ASP A 21 -20.44 -20.67 0.73
C ASP A 21 -18.98 -20.72 1.22
N LYS A 22 -18.19 -19.70 0.87
CA LYS A 22 -16.78 -19.58 1.22
C LYS A 22 -16.41 -18.14 1.53
N VAL A 23 -15.64 -17.96 2.59
CA VAL A 23 -14.95 -16.73 2.96
C VAL A 23 -13.46 -17.01 3.08
N TYR A 24 -12.63 -16.01 2.78
CA TYR A 24 -11.17 -16.13 2.86
C TYR A 24 -10.68 -15.29 4.03
N VAL A 25 -9.91 -15.91 4.92
CA VAL A 25 -9.33 -15.27 6.10
C VAL A 25 -7.83 -15.43 6.04
N ASN A 26 -7.08 -14.34 6.21
CA ASN A 26 -5.65 -14.40 6.45
C ASN A 26 -5.24 -13.49 7.61
N ASP A 27 -4.37 -14.04 8.44
CA ASP A 27 -3.72 -13.36 9.54
C ASP A 27 -2.33 -12.95 9.09
N GLN A 28 -2.01 -11.67 9.22
CA GLN A 28 -0.80 -11.06 8.70
C GLN A 28 -0.26 -10.01 9.65
N PHE A 29 0.95 -9.53 9.38
CA PHE A 29 1.56 -8.43 10.11
C PHE A 29 1.75 -7.19 9.23
N LEU A 30 1.72 -6.03 9.88
CA LEU A 30 2.25 -4.78 9.36
C LEU A 30 3.48 -4.37 10.16
N ASN A 31 4.37 -3.61 9.51
CA ASN A 31 5.61 -3.09 10.05
C ASN A 31 6.68 -4.17 10.30
N TRP A 32 7.81 -4.06 9.61
CA TRP A 32 8.94 -4.98 9.76
C TRP A 32 9.74 -4.78 11.05
N ASP A 33 9.52 -3.68 11.78
CA ASP A 33 10.05 -3.49 13.12
C ASP A 33 9.29 -4.37 14.13
N PRO A 34 9.91 -5.41 14.72
CA PRO A 34 9.23 -6.34 15.62
C PRO A 34 8.60 -5.67 16.85
N GLU A 35 9.19 -4.57 17.35
CA GLU A 35 8.68 -3.86 18.53
C GLU A 35 7.38 -3.08 18.21
N ASN A 36 7.19 -2.74 16.94
CA ASN A 36 6.11 -1.89 16.47
C ASN A 36 5.19 -2.58 15.45
N ARG A 37 5.26 -3.91 15.40
CA ARG A 37 4.43 -4.76 14.56
C ARG A 37 2.96 -4.65 14.96
N ILE A 38 2.07 -4.72 13.97
CA ILE A 38 0.61 -4.73 14.17
C ILE A 38 0.05 -6.01 13.57
N LYS A 39 -0.73 -6.78 14.35
CA LYS A 39 -1.44 -7.97 13.87
C LYS A 39 -2.71 -7.57 13.16
N VAL A 40 -2.87 -7.98 11.91
CA VAL A 40 -4.07 -7.70 11.12
C VAL A 40 -4.73 -8.98 10.66
N ARG A 41 -6.06 -9.05 10.80
CA ARG A 41 -6.90 -10.10 10.24
C ARG A 41 -7.70 -9.54 9.09
N ILE A 42 -7.60 -10.13 7.91
CA ILE A 42 -8.40 -9.73 6.76
C ILE A 42 -9.39 -10.84 6.44
N ILE A 43 -10.67 -10.47 6.42
CA ILE A 43 -11.78 -11.33 6.05
C ILE A 43 -12.32 -10.79 4.73
N SER A 44 -12.33 -11.60 3.68
CA SER A 44 -12.69 -11.15 2.33
C SER A 44 -13.61 -12.11 1.60
N ALA A 45 -14.52 -11.54 0.81
CA ALA A 45 -15.45 -12.30 -0.03
C ALA A 45 -14.82 -12.90 -1.29
N ARG A 46 -13.68 -12.36 -1.76
CA ARG A 46 -13.04 -12.77 -3.03
C ARG A 46 -11.63 -13.31 -2.78
N ALA A 47 -11.31 -14.44 -3.41
CA ALA A 47 -9.99 -15.07 -3.29
C ALA A 47 -8.84 -14.13 -3.65
N TYR A 48 -8.99 -13.32 -4.70
CA TYR A 48 -7.93 -12.40 -5.12
C TYR A 48 -7.66 -11.28 -4.10
N HIS A 49 -8.66 -10.85 -3.31
CA HIS A 49 -8.44 -9.87 -2.23
C HIS A 49 -7.62 -10.49 -1.10
N SER A 50 -7.86 -11.76 -0.79
CA SER A 50 -7.02 -12.51 0.14
C SER A 50 -5.59 -12.67 -0.39
N LEU A 51 -5.41 -13.05 -1.66
CA LEU A 51 -4.08 -13.12 -2.29
C LEU A 51 -3.38 -11.75 -2.34
N PHE A 52 -4.12 -10.68 -2.64
CA PHE A 52 -3.60 -9.32 -2.61
C PHE A 52 -3.05 -8.97 -1.23
N MET A 53 -3.81 -9.20 -0.16
CA MET A 53 -3.32 -8.90 1.21
C MET A 53 -2.19 -9.84 1.65
N HIS A 54 -2.16 -11.07 1.17
CA HIS A 54 -1.03 -11.99 1.37
C HIS A 54 0.26 -11.53 0.67
N ASN A 55 0.12 -10.79 -0.43
CA ASN A 55 1.26 -10.14 -1.09
C ASN A 55 1.64 -8.83 -0.41
N MET A 56 0.66 -8.02 0.01
CA MET A 56 0.90 -6.66 0.52
C MET A 56 1.27 -6.59 2.00
N CYS A 57 0.87 -7.56 2.81
CA CYS A 57 1.25 -7.63 4.22
C CYS A 57 2.45 -8.56 4.44
N ILE A 58 3.01 -8.50 5.64
CA ILE A 58 4.11 -9.37 6.05
C ILE A 58 3.52 -10.70 6.50
N ARG A 59 3.95 -11.77 5.85
CA ARG A 59 3.49 -13.13 6.13
C ARG A 59 4.05 -13.62 7.47
N PRO A 60 3.20 -14.10 8.39
CA PRO A 60 3.68 -14.79 9.58
C PRO A 60 4.29 -16.14 9.20
N THR A 61 5.24 -16.60 10.00
CA THR A 61 5.69 -18.00 9.99
C THR A 61 4.60 -18.94 10.53
N GLU A 62 4.74 -20.25 10.32
CA GLU A 62 3.78 -21.24 10.84
C GLU A 62 3.62 -21.14 12.37
N GLU A 63 4.73 -20.97 13.11
CA GLU A 63 4.72 -20.79 14.56
C GLU A 63 4.02 -19.48 14.98
N GLU A 64 4.24 -18.38 14.26
CA GLU A 64 3.56 -17.11 14.51
C GLU A 64 2.06 -17.17 14.18
N LEU A 65 1.64 -18.02 13.22
CA LEU A 65 0.22 -18.27 12.95
C LEU A 65 -0.43 -19.08 14.08
N GLU A 66 0.22 -20.14 14.54
CA GLU A 66 -0.29 -20.95 15.67
C GLU A 66 -0.43 -20.11 16.94
N SER A 67 0.49 -19.16 17.16
CA SER A 67 0.52 -18.26 18.30
C SER A 67 -0.10 -16.87 18.03
N PHE A 68 -0.77 -16.66 16.89
CA PHE A 68 -1.22 -15.34 16.44
C PHE A 68 -2.17 -14.66 17.44
N GLY A 69 -3.04 -15.45 18.07
CA GLY A 69 -4.01 -14.97 19.06
C GLY A 69 -5.01 -13.96 18.49
N THR A 70 -5.31 -12.91 19.26
CA THR A 70 -6.25 -11.85 18.84
C THR A 70 -5.55 -10.83 17.93
N PRO A 71 -6.12 -10.50 16.75
CA PRO A 71 -5.59 -9.44 15.90
C PRO A 71 -5.71 -8.07 16.57
N ASP A 72 -4.77 -7.18 16.29
CA ASP A 72 -4.85 -5.79 16.71
C ASP A 72 -5.86 -5.00 15.88
N PHE A 73 -6.07 -5.38 14.61
CA PHE A 73 -7.01 -4.73 13.71
C PHE A 73 -7.65 -5.74 12.76
N THR A 74 -8.94 -5.59 12.44
CA THR A 74 -9.66 -6.51 11.55
C THR A 74 -10.31 -5.78 10.37
N ILE A 75 -10.15 -6.30 9.16
CA ILE A 75 -10.85 -5.82 7.96
C ILE A 75 -11.96 -6.80 7.59
N TYR A 76 -13.18 -6.29 7.41
CA TYR A 76 -14.30 -6.97 6.80
C TYR A 76 -14.49 -6.44 5.37
N ASN A 77 -13.87 -7.11 4.40
CA ASN A 77 -14.01 -6.77 2.99
C ASN A 77 -15.20 -7.50 2.37
N ALA A 78 -16.36 -6.84 2.48
CA ALA A 78 -17.60 -7.19 1.82
C ALA A 78 -17.82 -6.35 0.54
N GLY A 79 -16.74 -5.91 -0.11
CA GLY A 79 -16.76 -4.92 -1.18
C GLY A 79 -17.65 -5.24 -2.40
N LYS A 80 -17.98 -6.52 -2.63
CA LYS A 80 -18.94 -6.94 -3.66
C LYS A 80 -20.39 -6.59 -3.30
N PHE A 81 -20.71 -6.40 -2.03
CA PHE A 81 -22.02 -6.04 -1.54
C PHE A 81 -22.15 -4.53 -1.35
N PRO A 82 -23.20 -3.88 -1.88
CA PRO A 82 -23.32 -2.44 -1.80
C PRO A 82 -23.71 -1.97 -0.39
N CYS A 83 -23.19 -0.80 -0.01
CA CYS A 83 -23.69 -0.03 1.11
C CYS A 83 -25.12 0.46 0.83
N ASN A 84 -25.92 0.61 1.89
CA ASN A 84 -27.22 1.26 1.79
C ASN A 84 -27.04 2.78 1.80
N ARG A 85 -27.34 3.44 0.67
CA ARG A 85 -27.26 4.90 0.51
C ARG A 85 -28.18 5.71 1.45
N TYR A 86 -29.17 5.05 2.05
CA TYR A 86 -30.09 5.68 3.01
C TYR A 86 -29.63 5.55 4.46
N THR A 87 -28.57 4.79 4.72
CA THR A 87 -27.90 4.79 6.02
C THR A 87 -27.29 6.17 6.28
N HIS A 88 -27.38 6.68 7.51
CA HIS A 88 -26.87 8.00 7.87
C HIS A 88 -25.39 8.16 7.48
N TYR A 89 -24.98 9.38 7.11
CA TYR A 89 -23.65 9.70 6.54
C TYR A 89 -23.27 9.07 5.19
N MET A 90 -24.03 8.12 4.64
CA MET A 90 -23.71 7.50 3.36
C MET A 90 -24.14 8.40 2.20
N THR A 91 -23.25 8.59 1.23
CA THR A 91 -23.49 9.43 0.04
C THR A 91 -23.55 8.62 -1.26
N SER A 92 -23.20 7.33 -1.21
CA SER A 92 -23.17 6.45 -2.38
C SER A 92 -23.46 5.00 -1.97
N SER A 93 -23.40 4.07 -2.94
CA SER A 93 -23.43 2.63 -2.67
C SER A 93 -22.09 2.09 -2.16
N THR A 94 -21.07 2.94 -2.01
CA THR A 94 -19.73 2.59 -1.55
C THR A 94 -19.47 3.20 -0.18
N SER A 95 -18.85 2.43 0.71
CA SER A 95 -18.43 2.85 2.05
C SER A 95 -17.14 2.13 2.43
N VAL A 96 -16.23 2.90 3.02
CA VAL A 96 -14.93 2.45 3.52
C VAL A 96 -14.78 3.07 4.90
N ASP A 97 -15.21 2.32 5.91
CA ASP A 97 -15.37 2.81 7.26
C ASP A 97 -14.27 2.27 8.15
N ILE A 98 -13.63 3.14 8.94
CA ILE A 98 -12.64 2.75 9.96
C ILE A 98 -13.15 3.18 11.34
N ASN A 99 -13.23 2.23 12.27
CA ASN A 99 -13.52 2.48 13.67
C ASN A 99 -12.27 2.17 14.51
N LEU A 100 -11.58 3.22 14.97
CA LEU A 100 -10.35 3.10 15.76
C LEU A 100 -10.59 2.56 17.18
N GLY A 101 -11.77 2.79 17.76
CA GLY A 101 -12.12 2.27 19.09
C GLY A 101 -12.36 0.76 19.07
N ARG A 102 -13.01 0.27 18.01
CA ARG A 102 -13.25 -1.16 17.78
C ARG A 102 -12.09 -1.86 17.08
N ARG A 103 -11.19 -1.09 16.46
CA ARG A 103 -10.08 -1.56 15.63
C ARG A 103 -10.56 -2.41 14.45
N GLU A 104 -11.60 -1.91 13.79
CA GLU A 104 -12.26 -2.60 12.69
C GLU A 104 -12.34 -1.66 11.48
N MET A 105 -12.23 -2.24 10.28
CA MET A 105 -12.52 -1.59 9.02
C MET A 105 -13.57 -2.39 8.26
N VAL A 106 -14.51 -1.68 7.64
CA VAL A 106 -15.59 -2.28 6.84
C VAL A 106 -15.55 -1.70 5.44
N ILE A 107 -15.55 -2.57 4.42
CA ILE A 107 -15.56 -2.17 3.01
C ILE A 107 -16.82 -2.73 2.36
N LEU A 108 -17.62 -1.83 1.78
CA LEU A 108 -18.84 -2.13 1.04
C LEU A 108 -18.84 -1.39 -0.30
N GLY A 109 -19.33 -2.04 -1.35
CA GLY A 109 -19.60 -1.42 -2.65
C GLY A 109 -18.38 -0.94 -3.43
N THR A 110 -17.19 -1.45 -3.13
CA THR A 110 -15.97 -1.24 -3.93
C THR A 110 -15.15 -2.51 -3.93
N GLN A 111 -14.61 -2.87 -5.09
CA GLN A 111 -13.74 -4.03 -5.22
C GLN A 111 -12.29 -3.62 -5.43
N TYR A 112 -11.97 -2.32 -5.41
CA TYR A 112 -10.60 -1.86 -5.56
C TYR A 112 -9.73 -2.34 -4.38
N ALA A 113 -8.71 -3.15 -4.65
CA ALA A 113 -7.90 -3.74 -3.59
C ALA A 113 -7.11 -2.70 -2.77
N GLY A 114 -6.80 -1.55 -3.39
CA GLY A 114 -6.11 -0.44 -2.77
C GLY A 114 -6.83 0.15 -1.55
N GLU A 115 -8.14 -0.06 -1.39
CA GLU A 115 -8.88 0.35 -0.20
C GLU A 115 -8.34 -0.34 1.06
N MET A 116 -8.08 -1.66 1.00
CA MET A 116 -7.51 -2.39 2.14
C MET A 116 -6.11 -1.89 2.48
N LYS A 117 -5.24 -1.73 1.45
CA LYS A 117 -3.88 -1.20 1.61
C LYS A 117 -3.90 0.17 2.28
N LYS A 118 -4.58 1.15 1.68
CA LYS A 118 -4.59 2.52 2.18
C LYS A 118 -5.41 2.69 3.47
N GLY A 119 -6.38 1.82 3.72
CA GLY A 119 -7.06 1.74 5.00
C GLY A 119 -6.11 1.36 6.14
N LEU A 120 -5.30 0.32 5.96
CA LEU A 120 -4.26 -0.06 6.93
C LEU A 120 -3.18 1.02 7.07
N PHE A 121 -2.77 1.65 5.97
CA PHE A 121 -1.86 2.78 6.03
C PHE A 121 -2.42 3.94 6.86
N GLY A 122 -3.70 4.27 6.68
CA GLY A 122 -4.41 5.26 7.51
C GLY A 122 -4.42 4.90 8.99
N VAL A 123 -4.59 3.61 9.32
CA VAL A 123 -4.47 3.12 10.70
C VAL A 123 -3.04 3.30 11.23
N MET A 124 -2.02 2.99 10.43
CA MET A 124 -0.62 3.21 10.81
C MET A 124 -0.31 4.70 11.01
N HIS A 125 -0.84 5.57 10.16
CA HIS A 125 -0.76 7.03 10.32
C HIS A 125 -1.42 7.55 11.59
N TYR A 126 -2.37 6.82 12.18
CA TYR A 126 -2.94 7.15 13.49
C TYR A 126 -2.15 6.54 14.66
N LEU A 127 -1.79 5.25 14.57
CA LEU A 127 -1.18 4.51 15.67
C LEU A 127 0.29 4.89 15.90
N MET A 128 1.07 5.07 14.83
CA MET A 128 2.51 5.31 14.94
C MET A 128 2.83 6.66 15.59
N PRO A 129 2.19 7.78 15.24
CA PRO A 129 2.43 9.05 15.94
C PRO A 129 2.09 9.01 17.43
N LYS A 130 1.10 8.22 17.85
CA LYS A 130 0.78 8.01 19.28
C LYS A 130 1.91 7.30 20.03
N ARG A 131 2.76 6.56 19.32
CA ARG A 131 3.99 5.93 19.81
C ARG A 131 5.24 6.80 19.55
N ARG A 132 5.08 8.05 19.10
CA ARG A 132 6.16 8.96 18.68
C ARG A 132 6.98 8.44 17.48
N ILE A 133 6.37 7.60 16.65
CA ILE A 133 6.98 7.07 15.42
C ILE A 133 6.40 7.83 14.23
N LEU A 134 7.27 8.29 13.34
CA LEU A 134 6.88 9.02 12.15
C LEU A 134 6.54 8.02 11.04
N SER A 135 5.25 7.82 10.79
CA SER A 135 4.74 7.12 9.60
C SER A 135 4.83 8.02 8.36
N LEU A 136 5.25 7.46 7.22
CA LEU A 136 5.66 8.16 6.01
C LEU A 136 5.07 7.49 4.76
N HIS A 137 4.64 8.31 3.80
CA HIS A 137 4.29 7.87 2.44
C HIS A 137 5.49 8.16 1.53
N SER A 138 6.36 7.17 1.38
CA SER A 138 7.67 7.31 0.72
C SER A 138 8.14 6.02 0.09
N GLY A 139 8.95 6.09 -0.96
CA GLY A 139 9.87 5.01 -1.30
C GLY A 139 11.09 5.02 -0.39
N CYS A 140 11.73 3.89 -0.17
CA CYS A 140 12.93 3.79 0.66
C CYS A 140 13.90 2.73 0.13
N ASN A 141 15.18 3.09 0.04
CA ASN A 141 16.24 2.16 -0.29
C ASN A 141 17.52 2.44 0.50
N MET A 142 18.44 1.48 0.48
CA MET A 142 19.69 1.51 1.23
C MET A 142 20.87 1.19 0.33
N GLY A 143 21.90 2.03 0.33
CA GLY A 143 23.14 1.73 -0.36
C GLY A 143 23.92 0.60 0.31
N ARG A 144 24.96 0.10 -0.36
CA ARG A 144 25.80 -0.99 0.15
C ARG A 144 26.52 -0.64 1.45
N ASP A 145 26.82 0.65 1.65
CA ASP A 145 27.46 1.18 2.85
C ASP A 145 26.45 1.55 3.96
N GLY A 146 25.17 1.16 3.79
CA GLY A 146 24.12 1.39 4.77
C GLY A 146 23.51 2.79 4.75
N ASP A 147 23.82 3.63 3.75
CA ASP A 147 23.19 4.94 3.60
C ASP A 147 21.73 4.79 3.13
N VAL A 148 20.77 5.20 3.96
CA VAL A 148 19.35 5.13 3.63
C VAL A 148 18.88 6.43 2.95
N ALA A 149 18.04 6.29 1.93
CA ALA A 149 17.36 7.39 1.26
C ALA A 149 15.83 7.20 1.30
N LEU A 150 15.10 8.28 1.56
CA LEU A 150 13.64 8.35 1.49
C LEU A 150 13.20 9.22 0.31
N PHE A 151 12.19 8.76 -0.43
CA PHE A 151 11.65 9.40 -1.62
C PHE A 151 10.17 9.73 -1.40
N PHE A 152 9.86 10.99 -1.11
CA PHE A 152 8.50 11.47 -0.94
C PHE A 152 7.91 11.93 -2.26
N GLY A 153 6.62 11.71 -2.47
CA GLY A 153 5.91 12.17 -3.67
C GLY A 153 4.53 11.55 -3.76
N LEU A 154 3.62 12.14 -4.54
CA LEU A 154 2.31 11.52 -4.77
C LEU A 154 2.43 10.35 -5.77
N SER A 155 1.31 9.69 -6.05
CA SER A 155 1.26 8.64 -7.07
C SER A 155 1.61 9.23 -8.43
N GLY A 156 2.54 8.61 -9.16
CA GLY A 156 2.96 9.04 -10.51
C GLY A 156 4.17 10.00 -10.55
N THR A 157 4.75 10.37 -9.41
CA THR A 157 5.93 11.27 -9.36
C THR A 157 7.28 10.53 -9.40
N GLY A 158 7.29 9.24 -9.78
CA GLY A 158 8.52 8.43 -9.87
C GLY A 158 9.01 7.79 -8.56
N LYS A 159 8.22 7.73 -7.48
CA LYS A 159 8.64 7.09 -6.20
C LYS A 159 9.14 5.66 -6.38
N THR A 160 8.31 4.77 -6.94
CA THR A 160 8.64 3.35 -7.14
C THR A 160 9.83 3.20 -8.08
N THR A 161 9.85 3.95 -9.19
CA THR A 161 10.93 3.92 -10.18
C THR A 161 12.27 4.37 -9.60
N LEU A 162 12.32 5.48 -8.85
CA LEU A 162 13.56 6.02 -8.27
C LEU A 162 14.04 5.28 -7.02
N SER A 163 13.13 4.62 -6.29
CA SER A 163 13.52 3.77 -5.15
C SER A 163 14.03 2.40 -5.60
N THR A 164 13.62 1.92 -6.78
CA THR A 164 14.06 0.65 -7.37
C THR A 164 15.33 0.84 -8.20
N ASP A 165 16.47 0.97 -7.50
CA ASP A 165 17.80 1.10 -8.11
C ASP A 165 18.59 -0.22 -7.95
N HIS A 166 19.07 -0.79 -9.05
CA HIS A 166 19.88 -2.02 -9.07
C HIS A 166 21.12 -1.98 -8.17
N ASN A 167 21.66 -0.80 -7.83
CA ASN A 167 22.81 -0.64 -6.95
C ASN A 167 22.46 -0.53 -5.46
N ARG A 168 21.17 -0.41 -5.13
CA ARG A 168 20.68 -0.16 -3.78
C ARG A 168 19.68 -1.25 -3.40
N LEU A 169 19.63 -1.57 -2.11
CA LEU A 169 18.67 -2.53 -1.59
C LEU A 169 17.33 -1.85 -1.33
N LEU A 170 16.24 -2.33 -1.93
CA LEU A 170 14.90 -1.78 -1.72
C LEU A 170 14.41 -2.15 -0.32
N ILE A 171 14.02 -1.16 0.49
CA ILE A 171 13.35 -1.40 1.78
C ILE A 171 11.84 -1.47 1.56
N GLY A 172 11.28 -0.57 0.74
CA GLY A 172 9.88 -0.61 0.30
C GLY A 172 9.58 0.54 -0.64
N ASP A 173 8.52 0.45 -1.42
CA ASP A 173 8.24 1.41 -2.50
C ASP A 173 7.26 2.53 -2.11
N ASP A 174 6.50 2.37 -1.02
CA ASP A 174 5.36 3.26 -0.74
C ASP A 174 5.16 3.68 0.73
N GLU A 175 5.30 2.78 1.72
CA GLU A 175 4.87 3.07 3.10
C GLU A 175 5.91 2.66 4.16
N HIS A 176 6.39 3.63 4.95
CA HIS A 176 7.44 3.38 5.96
C HIS A 176 7.12 3.99 7.32
N CYS A 177 7.78 3.48 8.35
CA CYS A 177 7.89 4.12 9.66
C CYS A 177 9.34 4.56 9.89
N TRP A 178 9.52 5.67 10.58
CA TRP A 178 10.80 6.15 11.08
C TRP A 178 10.70 6.30 12.61
N SER A 179 11.37 5.40 13.32
CA SER A 179 11.47 5.35 14.78
C SER A 179 12.88 5.74 15.26
N ASP A 180 13.11 5.69 16.56
CA ASP A 180 14.43 5.91 17.17
C ASP A 180 15.46 4.85 16.74
N ASN A 181 15.02 3.70 16.18
CA ASN A 181 15.89 2.62 15.73
C ASN A 181 16.23 2.67 14.23
N GLY A 182 15.59 3.57 13.46
CA GLY A 182 15.78 3.66 12.02
C GLY A 182 14.47 3.66 11.24
N VAL A 183 14.50 3.13 10.01
CA VAL A 183 13.33 3.02 9.13
C VAL A 183 12.88 1.58 9.00
N SER A 184 11.58 1.37 8.85
CA SER A 184 10.98 0.06 8.59
C SER A 184 9.88 0.18 7.54
N ASN A 185 9.78 -0.80 6.65
CA ASN A 185 8.65 -0.90 5.74
C ASN A 185 7.40 -1.32 6.53
N ILE A 186 6.25 -0.74 6.20
CA ILE A 186 4.94 -1.13 6.76
C ILE A 186 4.44 -2.40 6.06
N GLU A 187 4.78 -2.58 4.79
CA GLU A 187 4.22 -3.58 3.88
C GLU A 187 5.15 -4.79 3.69
N GLY A 188 4.61 -5.90 3.18
CA GLY A 188 5.36 -7.09 2.76
C GLY A 188 5.45 -7.27 1.24
N GLY A 189 5.02 -6.27 0.46
CA GLY A 189 5.06 -6.30 -1.01
C GLY A 189 4.92 -4.93 -1.63
N CYS A 190 4.82 -4.89 -2.96
CA CYS A 190 4.69 -3.66 -3.74
C CYS A 190 3.38 -3.65 -4.52
N TYR A 191 2.81 -2.45 -4.71
CA TYR A 191 1.58 -2.25 -5.49
C TYR A 191 1.79 -1.29 -6.67
N ALA A 192 2.61 -1.73 -7.61
CA ALA A 192 3.13 -0.91 -8.71
C ALA A 192 2.05 -0.57 -9.75
N LYS A 193 2.16 0.63 -10.35
CA LYS A 193 1.44 0.96 -11.58
C LYS A 193 2.00 0.15 -12.73
N CYS A 194 1.12 -0.31 -13.63
CA CYS A 194 1.51 -1.12 -14.79
C CYS A 194 1.27 -0.41 -16.12
N ILE A 195 0.71 0.79 -16.10
CA ILE A 195 0.43 1.51 -17.34
C ILE A 195 1.74 1.91 -18.03
N ASP A 196 1.83 1.61 -19.31
CA ASP A 196 3.02 1.80 -20.15
C ASP A 196 4.28 1.06 -19.62
N LEU A 197 4.09 0.01 -18.81
CA LEU A 197 5.18 -0.81 -18.28
C LEU A 197 5.90 -1.52 -19.43
N SER A 198 7.22 -1.36 -19.47
CA SER A 198 8.09 -2.05 -20.41
C SER A 198 9.31 -2.63 -19.70
N ARG A 199 9.79 -3.77 -20.21
CA ARG A 199 10.94 -4.46 -19.63
C ARG A 199 12.21 -3.62 -19.69
N GLU A 200 12.34 -2.77 -20.70
CA GLU A 200 13.51 -1.91 -20.91
C GLU A 200 13.57 -0.78 -19.89
N LYS A 201 12.41 -0.18 -19.55
CA LYS A 201 12.32 0.94 -18.61
C LYS A 201 12.36 0.47 -17.17
N GLU A 202 11.63 -0.60 -16.84
CA GLU A 202 11.39 -1.06 -15.47
C GLU A 202 11.57 -2.59 -15.36
N PRO A 203 12.80 -3.10 -15.58
CA PRO A 203 13.06 -4.54 -15.65
C PRO A 203 12.73 -5.27 -14.34
N ASP A 204 12.98 -4.66 -13.19
CA ASP A 204 12.75 -5.31 -11.88
C ASP A 204 11.26 -5.52 -11.62
N ILE A 205 10.42 -4.51 -11.91
CA ILE A 205 8.97 -4.62 -11.81
C ILE A 205 8.44 -5.62 -12.83
N TRP A 206 8.92 -5.57 -14.08
CA TRP A 206 8.54 -6.52 -15.12
C TRP A 206 8.83 -7.97 -14.69
N ASN A 207 10.04 -8.24 -14.18
CA ASN A 207 10.46 -9.58 -13.76
C ASN A 207 9.77 -10.03 -12.46
N ALA A 208 9.27 -9.10 -11.64
CA ALA A 208 8.45 -9.41 -10.49
C ALA A 208 7.06 -9.94 -10.89
N ILE A 209 6.55 -9.58 -12.07
CA ILE A 209 5.26 -10.10 -12.56
C ILE A 209 5.41 -11.55 -13.02
N LYS A 210 5.17 -12.46 -12.09
CA LYS A 210 5.16 -13.93 -12.27
C LYS A 210 4.08 -14.57 -11.41
N PHE A 211 3.95 -15.90 -11.44
CA PHE A 211 2.97 -16.65 -10.65
C PHE A 211 2.92 -16.15 -9.19
N GLY A 212 1.71 -15.93 -8.66
CA GLY A 212 1.48 -15.30 -7.36
C GLY A 212 1.22 -13.78 -7.42
N THR A 213 1.59 -13.11 -8.50
CA THR A 213 1.25 -11.69 -8.73
C THR A 213 -0.23 -11.52 -9.04
N VAL A 214 -0.84 -10.46 -8.52
CA VAL A 214 -2.19 -10.03 -8.89
C VAL A 214 -2.08 -8.84 -9.84
N LEU A 215 -2.58 -8.98 -11.06
CA LEU A 215 -2.78 -7.87 -11.97
C LEU A 215 -4.21 -7.35 -11.84
N GLU A 216 -4.38 -6.05 -11.56
CA GLU A 216 -5.68 -5.41 -11.40
C GLU A 216 -5.97 -4.49 -12.59
N ASN A 217 -7.13 -4.70 -13.23
CA ASN A 217 -7.66 -3.91 -14.34
C ASN A 217 -6.81 -3.85 -15.62
N VAL A 218 -5.88 -4.79 -15.82
CA VAL A 218 -5.15 -4.92 -17.09
C VAL A 218 -6.00 -5.60 -18.17
N VAL A 219 -5.70 -5.32 -19.43
CA VAL A 219 -6.24 -6.04 -20.59
C VAL A 219 -5.18 -7.02 -21.09
N PHE A 220 -5.59 -8.20 -21.53
CA PHE A 220 -4.70 -9.22 -22.05
C PHE A 220 -5.35 -9.96 -23.22
N ASP A 221 -4.53 -10.50 -24.11
CA ASP A 221 -5.01 -11.31 -25.23
C ASP A 221 -5.51 -12.67 -24.73
N GLU A 222 -6.74 -13.04 -25.07
CA GLU A 222 -7.37 -14.27 -24.56
C GLU A 222 -6.69 -15.57 -25.05
N HIS A 223 -5.98 -15.51 -26.19
CA HIS A 223 -5.30 -16.64 -26.80
C HIS A 223 -3.85 -16.77 -26.33
N THR A 224 -3.06 -15.70 -26.41
CA THR A 224 -1.64 -15.70 -26.02
C THR A 224 -1.45 -15.53 -24.51
N ARG A 225 -2.45 -14.96 -23.83
CA ARG A 225 -2.40 -14.55 -22.40
C ARG A 225 -1.37 -13.45 -22.13
N GLU A 226 -0.86 -12.80 -23.17
CA GLU A 226 0.03 -11.65 -23.03
C GLU A 226 -0.77 -10.42 -22.61
N VAL A 227 -0.24 -9.69 -21.63
CA VAL A 227 -0.86 -8.47 -21.09
C VAL A 227 -0.47 -7.29 -21.96
N ASP A 228 -1.46 -6.50 -22.38
CA ASP A 228 -1.23 -5.21 -23.03
C ASP A 228 -1.16 -4.11 -21.95
N TYR A 229 0.06 -3.74 -21.57
CA TYR A 229 0.31 -2.69 -20.59
C TYR A 229 0.04 -1.28 -21.11
N THR A 230 -0.20 -1.11 -22.41
CA THR A 230 -0.52 0.19 -23.02
C THR A 230 -2.04 0.44 -23.11
N ASP A 231 -2.85 -0.61 -22.93
CA ASP A 231 -4.31 -0.51 -22.98
C ASP A 231 -4.88 0.20 -21.73
N LYS A 232 -5.64 1.26 -21.99
CA LYS A 232 -6.26 2.15 -20.99
C LYS A 232 -7.79 2.08 -20.98
N SER A 233 -8.38 1.16 -21.74
CA SER A 233 -9.83 1.06 -21.96
C SER A 233 -10.62 0.80 -20.68
N VAL A 234 -10.04 0.09 -19.71
CA VAL A 234 -10.62 -0.09 -18.38
C VAL A 234 -10.28 1.10 -17.47
N THR A 235 -8.99 1.43 -17.36
CA THR A 235 -8.48 2.52 -16.54
C THR A 235 -7.01 2.79 -16.83
N GLU A 236 -6.52 4.01 -16.59
CA GLU A 236 -5.08 4.30 -16.55
C GLU A 236 -4.41 3.84 -15.23
N ASN A 237 -5.20 3.46 -14.22
CA ASN A 237 -4.70 2.96 -12.94
C ASN A 237 -4.58 1.43 -12.92
N THR A 238 -3.98 0.85 -13.96
CA THR A 238 -3.64 -0.58 -13.97
C THR A 238 -2.54 -0.88 -12.96
N ARG A 239 -2.60 -2.04 -12.30
CA ARG A 239 -1.74 -2.33 -11.15
C ARG A 239 -1.22 -3.77 -11.13
N ALA A 240 -0.06 -3.97 -10.48
CA ALA A 240 0.48 -5.26 -10.11
C ALA A 240 0.78 -5.29 -8.61
N ALA A 241 0.22 -6.27 -7.89
CA ALA A 241 0.54 -6.54 -6.50
C ALA A 241 1.35 -7.83 -6.40
N TYR A 242 2.59 -7.73 -5.94
CA TYR A 242 3.51 -8.84 -5.77
C TYR A 242 4.26 -8.73 -4.45
N PRO A 243 4.66 -9.87 -3.87
CA PRO A 243 5.38 -9.88 -2.60
C PRO A 243 6.81 -9.33 -2.77
N ILE A 244 7.38 -8.75 -1.71
CA ILE A 244 8.65 -8.02 -1.78
C ILE A 244 9.81 -8.93 -2.23
N GLU A 245 9.74 -10.23 -1.95
CA GLU A 245 10.71 -11.25 -2.36
C GLU A 245 10.82 -11.40 -3.89
N TYR A 246 9.88 -10.84 -4.66
CA TYR A 246 9.96 -10.87 -6.11
C TYR A 246 10.91 -9.83 -6.68
N ILE A 247 11.31 -8.84 -5.87
CA ILE A 247 12.34 -7.86 -6.18
C ILE A 247 13.71 -8.43 -5.77
N PRO A 248 14.63 -8.70 -6.73
CA PRO A 248 15.89 -9.40 -6.43
C PRO A 248 16.81 -8.67 -5.43
N ASN A 249 16.81 -7.35 -5.44
CA ASN A 249 17.57 -6.47 -4.56
C ASN A 249 16.75 -6.00 -3.35
N ALA A 250 15.63 -6.65 -3.00
CA ALA A 250 14.93 -6.33 -1.77
C ALA A 250 15.80 -6.61 -0.53
N LYS A 251 15.75 -5.71 0.44
CA LYS A 251 16.34 -5.92 1.75
C LYS A 251 15.36 -6.71 2.61
N ILE A 252 15.76 -7.90 3.05
CA ILE A 252 14.98 -8.72 3.99
C ILE A 252 15.84 -8.98 5.23
N PRO A 253 15.38 -8.63 6.46
CA PRO A 253 14.15 -7.90 6.77
C PRO A 253 14.15 -6.46 6.24
N CYS A 254 12.96 -5.92 5.92
CA CYS A 254 12.78 -4.60 5.33
C CYS A 254 12.92 -3.46 6.36
N VAL A 255 14.07 -3.41 7.03
CA VAL A 255 14.45 -2.40 8.03
C VAL A 255 15.79 -1.77 7.66
N GLY A 256 16.04 -0.51 7.99
CA GLY A 256 17.29 0.17 7.72
C GLY A 256 17.66 1.16 8.82
N PRO A 257 18.92 1.62 8.89
CA PRO A 257 19.31 2.68 9.82
C PRO A 257 18.64 4.02 9.45
N HIS A 258 18.92 5.07 10.22
CA HIS A 258 18.37 6.39 9.93
C HIS A 258 18.72 6.89 8.51
N PRO A 259 17.77 7.57 7.83
CA PRO A 259 17.99 8.12 6.51
C PRO A 259 19.06 9.21 6.54
N LYS A 260 20.02 9.11 5.62
CA LYS A 260 21.00 10.18 5.36
C LYS A 260 20.48 11.19 4.34
N ASN A 261 19.56 10.76 3.47
CA ASN A 261 18.99 11.58 2.41
C ASN A 261 17.46 11.53 2.44
N VAL A 262 16.83 12.68 2.29
CA VAL A 262 15.39 12.85 2.12
C VAL A 262 15.14 13.63 0.85
N ILE A 263 14.43 13.02 -0.09
CA ILE A 263 14.19 13.55 -1.43
C ILE A 263 12.69 13.83 -1.54
N LEU A 264 12.34 15.07 -1.88
CA LEU A 264 10.95 15.48 -2.13
C LEU A 264 10.75 15.56 -3.65
N LEU A 265 10.00 14.61 -4.21
CA LEU A 265 9.67 14.54 -5.62
C LEU A 265 8.42 15.38 -5.89
N ALA A 266 8.51 16.24 -6.90
CA ALA A 266 7.40 17.04 -7.39
C ALA A 266 7.41 16.97 -8.92
N CYS A 267 6.28 16.61 -9.53
CA CYS A 267 6.12 16.84 -10.96
C CYS A 267 5.57 18.25 -11.15
N ASP A 268 6.40 19.16 -11.65
CA ASP A 268 6.02 20.55 -11.89
C ASP A 268 5.58 20.76 -13.34
N ALA A 269 4.26 20.81 -13.55
CA ALA A 269 3.68 21.07 -14.87
C ALA A 269 3.92 22.50 -15.38
N PHE A 270 4.33 23.43 -14.52
CA PHE A 270 4.63 24.81 -14.93
C PHE A 270 6.10 24.99 -15.36
N GLY A 271 6.96 23.99 -15.11
CA GLY A 271 8.38 24.04 -15.50
C GLY A 271 9.18 25.15 -14.81
N VAL A 272 8.79 25.52 -13.58
CA VAL A 272 9.41 26.58 -12.78
C VAL A 272 10.45 26.02 -11.82
N LEU A 273 10.19 24.86 -11.21
CA LEU A 273 11.11 24.22 -10.29
C LEU A 273 12.39 23.79 -11.01
N PRO A 274 13.57 24.05 -10.42
CA PRO A 274 14.81 23.50 -10.96
C PRO A 274 14.81 21.97 -10.83
N PRO A 275 15.59 21.24 -11.65
CA PRO A 275 15.65 19.77 -11.60
C PRO A 275 16.02 19.21 -10.22
N VAL A 276 16.86 19.92 -9.46
CA VAL A 276 17.25 19.56 -8.09
C VAL A 276 17.55 20.82 -7.28
N SER A 277 17.17 20.82 -6.00
CA SER A 277 17.50 21.87 -5.03
C SER A 277 17.88 21.27 -3.68
N LYS A 278 18.92 21.81 -3.05
CA LYS A 278 19.28 21.46 -1.67
C LYS A 278 18.53 22.41 -0.73
N LEU A 279 17.60 21.85 0.04
CA LEU A 279 16.76 22.61 0.96
C LEU A 279 17.45 22.78 2.32
N ASN A 280 17.22 23.93 2.96
CA ASN A 280 17.46 24.07 4.39
C ASN A 280 16.26 23.56 5.19
N LEU A 281 16.38 23.47 6.53
CA LEU A 281 15.33 22.91 7.39
C LEU A 281 13.96 23.61 7.24
N ALA A 282 13.93 24.94 7.19
CA ALA A 282 12.69 25.69 7.06
C ALA A 282 12.00 25.41 5.71
N GLN A 283 12.78 25.34 4.63
CA GLN A 283 12.29 24.96 3.30
C GLN A 283 11.81 23.50 3.28
N THR A 284 12.52 22.58 3.91
CA THR A 284 12.10 21.18 4.03
C THR A 284 10.75 21.07 4.71
N MET A 285 10.56 21.73 5.86
CA MET A 285 9.28 21.73 6.57
C MET A 285 8.17 22.33 5.71
N TYR A 286 8.43 23.46 5.04
CA TYR A 286 7.46 24.12 4.17
C TYR A 286 7.03 23.23 3.01
N HIS A 287 7.98 22.66 2.26
CA HIS A 287 7.68 21.81 1.11
C HIS A 287 7.07 20.46 1.51
N PHE A 288 7.49 19.89 2.64
CA PHE A 288 6.90 18.66 3.16
C PHE A 288 5.42 18.85 3.51
N ILE A 289 5.06 19.94 4.19
CA ILE A 289 3.66 20.26 4.52
C ILE A 289 2.87 20.64 3.28
N SER A 290 3.48 21.35 2.33
CA SER A 290 2.82 21.78 1.10
C SER A 290 2.46 20.61 0.19
N GLY A 291 3.31 19.58 0.12
CA GLY A 291 3.07 18.38 -0.69
C GLY A 291 2.85 18.68 -2.17
N TYR A 292 3.47 19.75 -2.70
CA TYR A 292 3.23 20.23 -4.06
C TYR A 292 3.64 19.19 -5.11
N THR A 293 2.71 18.85 -5.98
CA THR A 293 2.95 18.18 -7.25
C THR A 293 1.75 18.38 -8.16
N ALA A 294 1.97 18.44 -9.47
CA ALA A 294 0.91 18.32 -10.44
C ALA A 294 0.31 16.90 -10.37
N LEU A 295 -1.00 16.82 -10.57
CA LEU A 295 -1.69 15.55 -10.68
C LEU A 295 -1.49 15.06 -12.12
N VAL A 296 -0.47 14.24 -12.31
CA VAL A 296 -0.16 13.64 -13.62
C VAL A 296 -0.65 12.20 -13.58
N ILE A 297 -1.49 11.83 -14.54
CA ILE A 297 -2.10 10.50 -14.58
C ILE A 297 -1.09 9.47 -15.14
N THR A 298 -0.20 9.93 -16.02
CA THR A 298 1.00 9.27 -16.56
C THR A 298 2.28 9.62 -15.78
N LEU A 299 3.30 8.76 -15.87
CA LEU A 299 4.64 9.00 -15.30
C LEU A 299 5.27 10.27 -15.90
N CYS A 300 5.77 11.14 -15.03
CA CYS A 300 6.89 12.02 -15.34
C CYS A 300 8.18 11.18 -15.16
#